data_AF-A0A2A9H307-F1
#
_entry.id   AF-A0A2A9H307-F1
#
_cell.length_a   1.000
_cell.length_b   1.000
_cell.length_c   1.000
_cell.angle_alpha   90.00
_cell.angle_beta   90.00
_cell.angle_gamma   90.00
#
_symmetry.space_group_name_H-M   'P 1'
#
loop_
_entity.id
_entity.type
_entity.pdbx_description
1 polymer ?
#
loop_
_entity_poly.entity_id
_entity_poly.type
_entity_poly.pdbx_seq_one_letter_code
_entity_poly.pdbx_strand_id
1 'polypeptide(L)'
;MAGIWRELDRTPVTAGEATREWALNAHDILEEIAPRYGRSIAFTDVAHEVQRRSGIRTDLPPASWLPDVLSEVATRCQESGEPRLTEFVDPPGQAPSSVVSAARLEAHKAYGAKLPNPDAPARRRTTRAKATTGTRASSGTPRPAKAARPTPIEERRRPVCPTCFVELPATGICDDCS
;
A
#
# COMPACT_ATOMS: atom_id res chain seq x y z
N MET A 1 5.35 20.76 20.54
CA MET A 1 6.62 20.10 20.95
C MET A 1 6.68 18.83 20.14
N ALA A 2 7.70 18.68 19.31
CA ALA A 2 7.88 17.43 18.58
C ALA A 2 8.46 16.36 19.50
N GLY A 3 8.02 15.12 19.38
CA GLY A 3 8.43 14.06 20.31
C GLY A 3 7.70 12.74 20.10
N ILE A 4 7.81 11.87 21.10
CA ILE A 4 7.20 10.54 21.12
C ILE A 4 6.50 10.35 22.47
N TRP A 5 5.26 9.86 22.46
CA TRP A 5 4.44 9.73 23.66
C TRP A 5 3.46 8.55 23.57
N ARG A 6 3.05 8.02 24.73
CA ARG A 6 1.94 7.05 24.83
C ARG A 6 0.60 7.78 24.63
N GLU A 7 -0.29 7.21 23.83
CA GLU A 7 -1.56 7.85 23.43
C GLU A 7 -2.54 7.99 24.60
N LEU A 8 -2.55 6.99 25.49
CA LEU A 8 -3.51 6.85 26.59
C LEU A 8 -3.37 7.95 27.66
N ASP A 9 -2.14 8.30 28.03
CA ASP A 9 -1.79 9.15 29.17
C ASP A 9 -0.92 10.36 28.80
N ARG A 10 -0.46 10.44 27.53
CA ARG A 10 0.51 11.43 27.03
C ARG A 10 1.89 11.39 27.71
N THR A 11 2.24 10.28 28.37
CA THR A 11 3.56 10.08 28.97
C THR A 11 4.63 10.09 27.85
N PRO A 12 5.71 10.89 27.98
CA PRO A 12 6.79 10.91 26.99
C PRO A 12 7.54 9.58 26.99
N VAL A 13 7.89 9.10 25.79
CA VAL A 13 8.58 7.83 25.56
C VAL A 13 9.96 8.12 24.97
N THR A 14 10.98 7.36 25.39
CA THR A 14 12.33 7.50 24.80
C THR A 14 12.36 6.92 23.39
N ALA A 15 13.17 7.49 22.48
CA ALA A 15 13.27 6.99 21.12
C ALA A 15 13.63 5.50 21.05
N GLY A 16 14.59 5.03 21.88
CA GLY A 16 14.97 3.62 21.91
C GLY A 16 13.89 2.68 22.45
N GLU A 17 13.03 3.13 23.37
CA GLU A 17 11.86 2.36 23.82
C GLU A 17 10.80 2.27 22.72
N ALA A 18 10.46 3.41 22.11
CA ALA A 18 9.52 3.46 21.00
C ALA A 18 9.98 2.61 19.80
N THR A 19 11.27 2.65 19.44
CA THR A 19 11.82 1.83 18.34
C THR A 19 11.63 0.34 18.59
N ARG A 20 11.86 -0.17 19.82
CA ARG A 20 11.67 -1.59 20.15
C ARG A 20 10.20 -2.02 20.12
N GLU A 21 9.31 -1.18 20.65
CA GLU A 21 7.85 -1.44 20.65
C GLU A 21 7.28 -1.37 19.23
N TRP A 22 7.66 -0.37 18.43
CA TRP A 22 7.29 -0.28 17.03
C TRP A 22 7.87 -1.43 16.21
N ALA A 23 9.06 -1.94 16.53
CA ALA A 23 9.66 -3.08 15.84
C ALA A 23 8.95 -4.41 16.13
N LEU A 24 8.49 -4.63 17.37
CA LEU A 24 7.59 -5.75 17.69
C LEU A 24 6.34 -5.70 16.82
N ASN A 25 5.63 -4.56 16.85
CA ASN A 25 4.42 -4.37 16.06
C ASN A 25 4.70 -4.49 14.54
N ALA A 26 5.84 -4.00 14.06
CA ALA A 26 6.24 -4.09 12.65
C ALA A 26 6.51 -5.53 12.22
N HIS A 27 7.12 -6.37 13.07
CA HIS A 27 7.29 -7.80 12.80
C HIS A 27 5.92 -8.47 12.63
N ASP A 28 5.00 -8.31 13.60
CA ASP A 28 3.63 -8.85 13.53
C ASP A 28 2.89 -8.43 12.24
N ILE A 29 2.95 -7.14 11.88
CA ILE A 29 2.30 -6.59 10.67
C ILE A 29 2.88 -7.23 9.39
N LEU A 30 4.19 -7.44 9.33
CA LEU A 30 4.86 -8.00 8.16
C LEU A 30 4.66 -9.52 8.09
N GLU A 31 4.58 -10.23 9.21
CA GLU A 31 4.20 -11.65 9.26
C GLU A 31 2.76 -11.85 8.76
N GLU A 32 1.81 -10.98 9.11
CA GLU A 32 0.44 -10.99 8.54
C GLU A 32 0.40 -10.77 7.02
N ILE A 33 1.42 -10.12 6.44
CA ILE A 33 1.54 -9.86 5.00
C ILE A 33 2.22 -11.02 4.28
N ALA A 34 3.27 -11.60 4.89
CA ALA A 34 4.15 -12.59 4.30
C ALA A 34 3.48 -13.80 3.60
N PRO A 35 2.41 -14.44 4.14
CA PRO A 35 1.75 -15.57 3.48
C PRO A 35 0.87 -15.19 2.28
N ARG A 36 0.71 -13.89 1.97
CA ARG A 36 -0.10 -13.41 0.83
C ARG A 36 0.83 -13.03 -0.33
N TYR A 37 0.95 -13.93 -1.31
CA TYR A 37 1.85 -13.73 -2.45
C TYR A 37 1.63 -12.39 -3.17
N GLY A 38 2.74 -11.70 -3.46
CA GLY A 38 2.73 -10.44 -4.20
C GLY A 38 2.24 -9.24 -3.39
N ARG A 39 2.02 -9.41 -2.08
CA ARG A 39 1.62 -8.32 -1.19
C ARG A 39 2.84 -7.65 -0.56
N SER A 40 2.78 -6.33 -0.52
CA SER A 40 3.70 -5.45 0.18
C SER A 40 2.92 -4.37 0.92
N ILE A 41 3.62 -3.58 1.73
CA ILE A 41 3.08 -2.43 2.45
C ILE A 41 3.95 -1.20 2.20
N ALA A 42 3.33 -0.04 1.97
CA ALA A 42 4.08 1.18 1.75
C ALA A 42 4.78 1.62 3.06
N PHE A 43 5.98 2.21 2.93
CA PHE A 43 6.76 2.74 4.06
C PHE A 43 5.93 3.62 5.01
N THR A 44 5.07 4.50 4.49
CA THR A 44 4.19 5.35 5.30
C THR A 44 3.13 4.56 6.05
N ASP A 45 2.60 3.50 5.44
CA ASP A 45 1.52 2.70 6.02
C ASP A 45 2.03 1.86 7.19
N VAL A 46 3.28 1.34 7.10
CA VAL A 46 3.98 0.75 8.25
C VAL A 46 4.07 1.79 9.38
N ALA A 47 4.52 3.02 9.08
CA ALA A 47 4.66 4.07 10.09
C ALA A 47 3.34 4.46 10.77
N HIS A 48 2.22 4.42 10.04
CA HIS A 48 0.89 4.66 10.61
C HIS A 48 0.40 3.46 11.44
N GLU A 49 0.60 2.24 10.96
CA GLU A 49 0.10 1.02 11.59
C GLU A 49 0.86 0.68 12.88
N VAL A 50 2.20 0.81 12.92
CA VAL A 50 2.97 0.57 14.16
C VAL A 50 2.59 1.55 15.26
N GLN A 51 2.33 2.82 14.92
CA GLN A 51 1.82 3.81 15.87
C GLN A 51 0.40 3.49 16.34
N ARG A 52 -0.45 2.96 15.45
CA ARG A 52 -1.84 2.59 15.76
C ARG A 52 -1.93 1.35 16.64
N ARG A 53 -1.12 0.33 16.41
CA ARG A 53 -1.13 -0.93 17.17
C ARG A 53 -0.42 -0.80 18.53
N SER A 54 0.75 -0.14 18.58
CA SER A 54 1.50 0.06 19.84
C SER A 54 0.86 1.05 20.81
N GLY A 55 0.00 1.96 20.31
CA GLY A 55 -0.48 3.11 21.08
C GLY A 55 0.63 4.13 21.41
N ILE A 56 1.81 4.03 20.79
CA ILE A 56 2.89 5.02 20.91
C ILE A 56 2.87 5.90 19.65
N ARG A 57 2.72 7.20 19.84
CA ARG A 57 2.55 8.21 18.78
C ARG A 57 3.73 9.13 18.69
N THR A 58 3.96 9.65 17.49
CA THR A 58 4.95 10.71 17.22
C THR A 58 4.45 11.63 16.12
N ASP A 59 4.85 12.90 16.18
CA ASP A 59 4.71 13.89 15.10
C ASP A 59 5.99 14.00 14.24
N LEU A 60 7.01 13.19 14.51
CA LEU A 60 8.23 13.12 13.73
C LEU A 60 7.98 12.46 12.36
N PRO A 61 8.56 12.98 11.26
CA PRO A 61 8.42 12.39 9.93
C PRO A 61 8.87 10.93 9.91
N PRO A 62 8.13 9.98 9.29
CA PRO A 62 8.51 8.56 9.23
C PRO A 62 9.95 8.29 8.79
N ALA A 63 10.47 9.10 7.86
CA ALA A 63 11.84 8.98 7.36
C ALA A 63 12.94 9.20 8.43
N SER A 64 12.62 9.79 9.59
CA SER A 64 13.59 10.05 10.67
C SER A 64 13.60 9.00 11.79
N TRP A 65 12.77 7.94 11.71
CA TRP A 65 12.67 6.93 12.78
C TRP A 65 12.28 5.53 12.30
N LEU A 66 11.48 5.41 11.24
CA LEU A 66 11.12 4.09 10.70
C LEU A 66 12.33 3.29 10.16
N PRO A 67 13.41 3.87 9.61
CA PRO A 67 14.60 3.10 9.22
C PRO A 67 15.26 2.36 10.40
N ASP A 68 15.26 2.94 11.60
CA ASP A 68 15.79 2.30 12.80
C ASP A 68 14.89 1.15 13.27
N VAL A 69 13.56 1.35 13.20
CA VAL A 69 12.56 0.31 13.47
C VAL A 69 12.71 -0.88 12.50
N LEU A 70 12.89 -0.62 11.20
CA LEU A 70 13.10 -1.68 10.21
C LEU A 70 14.44 -2.38 10.40
N SER A 71 15.47 -1.67 10.86
CA SER A 71 16.78 -2.26 11.20
C SER A 71 16.68 -3.20 12.41
N GLU A 72 15.93 -2.81 13.44
CA GLU A 72 15.60 -3.65 14.61
C GLU A 72 14.81 -4.92 14.20
N VAL A 73 13.82 -4.80 13.30
CA VAL A 73 13.12 -5.98 12.72
C VAL A 73 14.08 -6.86 11.94
N ALA A 74 14.97 -6.29 11.13
CA ALA A 74 15.94 -7.04 10.34
C ALA A 74 16.96 -7.80 11.20
N THR A 75 17.34 -7.24 12.36
CA THR A 75 18.17 -7.91 13.37
C THR A 75 17.41 -9.09 13.98
N ARG A 76 16.17 -8.89 14.42
CA ARG A 76 15.33 -9.95 15.03
C ARG A 76 15.10 -11.13 14.09
N CYS A 77 14.79 -10.86 12.82
CA CYS A 77 14.65 -11.93 11.82
C CYS A 77 15.97 -12.74 11.73
N GLN A 78 17.11 -12.06 11.70
CA GLN A 78 18.43 -12.70 11.60
C GLN A 78 18.79 -13.51 12.87
N GLU A 79 18.44 -13.02 14.06
CA GLU A 79 18.65 -13.74 15.33
C GLU A 79 17.76 -14.98 15.46
N SER A 80 16.51 -14.91 14.98
CA SER A 80 15.57 -16.04 14.93
C SER A 80 15.85 -17.05 13.81
N GLY A 81 16.75 -16.73 12.86
CA GLY A 81 16.98 -17.52 11.65
C GLY A 81 15.84 -17.41 10.60
N GLU A 82 14.99 -16.40 10.75
CA GLU A 82 13.84 -16.12 9.89
C GLU A 82 14.24 -15.36 8.61
N PRO A 83 13.50 -15.54 7.49
CA PRO A 83 13.65 -14.72 6.29
C PRO A 83 13.35 -13.25 6.61
N ARG A 84 14.07 -12.31 5.97
CA ARG A 84 13.91 -10.87 6.26
C ARG A 84 12.52 -10.35 5.89
N LEU A 85 11.65 -10.18 6.89
CA LEU A 85 10.32 -9.56 6.75
C LEU A 85 10.36 -8.15 6.14
N THR A 86 11.47 -7.42 6.32
CA THR A 86 11.66 -6.07 5.76
C THR A 86 11.57 -6.01 4.24
N GLU A 87 11.75 -7.14 3.53
CA GLU A 87 11.56 -7.21 2.08
C GLU A 87 10.12 -6.88 1.65
N PHE A 88 9.12 -7.04 2.52
CA PHE A 88 7.72 -6.73 2.22
C PHE A 88 7.39 -5.22 2.30
N VAL A 89 8.33 -4.37 2.73
CA VAL A 89 8.15 -2.92 2.76
C VAL A 89 8.56 -2.32 1.40
N ASP A 90 7.71 -1.48 0.82
CA ASP A 90 8.05 -0.73 -0.40
C ASP A 90 8.85 0.55 -0.07
N PRO A 91 9.85 0.93 -0.90
CA PRO A 91 10.69 2.11 -0.63
C PRO A 91 9.90 3.42 -0.50
N PRO A 92 10.35 4.37 0.34
CA PRO A 92 9.67 5.64 0.53
C PRO A 92 9.53 6.41 -0.80
N GLY A 93 8.32 6.90 -1.06
CA GLY A 93 8.00 7.67 -2.27
C GLY A 93 7.81 6.83 -3.54
N GLN A 94 7.94 5.51 -3.49
CA GLN A 94 7.54 4.63 -4.60
C GLN A 94 6.09 4.17 -4.46
N ALA A 95 5.41 4.03 -5.60
CA ALA A 95 4.16 3.29 -5.67
C ALA A 95 4.43 1.78 -5.44
N PRO A 96 3.48 1.01 -4.88
CA PRO A 96 3.66 -0.42 -4.68
C PRO A 96 4.00 -1.12 -6.00
N SER A 97 5.09 -1.89 -6.00
CA SER A 97 5.58 -2.56 -7.20
C SER A 97 4.72 -3.77 -7.55
N SER A 98 4.23 -3.82 -8.79
CA SER A 98 3.60 -5.03 -9.34
C SER A 98 4.61 -6.15 -9.66
N VAL A 99 5.91 -5.85 -9.59
CA VAL A 99 7.01 -6.80 -9.76
C VAL A 99 7.57 -7.17 -8.39
N VAL A 100 7.47 -8.45 -8.04
CA VAL A 100 8.06 -9.02 -6.81
C VAL A 100 9.57 -9.18 -7.04
N SER A 101 10.41 -8.64 -6.15
CA SER A 101 11.86 -8.84 -6.21
C SER A 101 12.22 -10.30 -5.91
N ALA A 102 13.39 -10.77 -6.35
CA ALA A 102 13.84 -12.13 -6.04
C ALA A 102 13.90 -12.39 -4.51
N ALA A 103 14.37 -11.41 -3.73
CA ALA A 103 14.41 -11.49 -2.27
C ALA A 103 13.00 -11.57 -1.65
N ARG A 104 12.06 -10.73 -2.09
CA ARG A 104 10.65 -10.77 -1.66
C ARG A 104 9.96 -12.09 -2.06
N LEU A 105 10.32 -12.67 -3.19
CA LEU A 105 9.83 -13.98 -3.63
C LEU A 105 10.34 -15.13 -2.73
N GLU A 106 11.63 -15.14 -2.38
CA GLU A 106 12.16 -16.13 -1.43
C GLU A 106 11.57 -15.96 -0.03
N ALA A 107 11.36 -14.73 0.44
CA ALA A 107 10.65 -14.46 1.69
C ALA A 107 9.22 -15.03 1.65
N HIS A 108 8.43 -14.72 0.62
CA HIS A 108 7.07 -15.28 0.44
C HIS A 108 7.06 -16.82 0.47
N LYS A 109 8.01 -17.49 -0.18
CA LYS A 109 8.13 -18.96 -0.17
C LYS A 109 8.33 -19.50 1.24
N ALA A 110 9.25 -18.92 1.99
CA ALA A 110 9.61 -19.39 3.32
C ALA A 110 8.48 -19.17 4.35
N TYR A 111 7.70 -18.09 4.21
CA TYR A 111 6.46 -17.87 4.98
C TYR A 111 5.21 -18.58 4.38
N GLY A 112 5.40 -19.60 3.53
CA GLY A 112 4.34 -20.50 3.09
C GLY A 112 3.31 -19.88 2.14
N ALA A 113 3.62 -18.77 1.47
CA ALA A 113 2.69 -18.13 0.55
C ALA A 113 2.32 -19.05 -0.62
N LYS A 114 1.01 -19.15 -0.92
CA LYS A 114 0.53 -19.84 -2.13
C LYS A 114 0.94 -19.08 -3.37
N LEU A 115 2.05 -19.49 -3.99
CA LEU A 115 2.51 -18.94 -5.25
C LEU A 115 1.49 -19.25 -6.37
N PRO A 116 1.23 -18.32 -7.30
CA PRO A 116 0.56 -18.65 -8.55
C PRO A 116 1.43 -19.64 -9.33
N ASN A 117 0.78 -20.59 -10.03
CA ASN A 117 1.48 -21.53 -10.90
C ASN A 117 2.32 -20.75 -11.95
N PRO A 118 3.64 -20.97 -12.06
CA PRO A 118 4.47 -20.29 -13.06
C PRO A 118 4.03 -20.57 -14.51
N ASP A 119 3.40 -21.72 -14.77
CA ASP A 119 2.84 -22.08 -16.07
C ASP A 119 1.42 -21.53 -16.30
N ALA A 120 0.85 -20.76 -15.36
CA ALA A 120 -0.44 -20.13 -15.55
C ALA A 120 -0.33 -19.05 -16.66
N PRO A 121 -1.19 -19.08 -17.70
CA PRO A 121 -1.13 -18.10 -18.76
C PRO A 121 -1.41 -16.71 -18.20
N ALA A 122 -0.43 -15.80 -18.36
CA ALA A 122 -0.52 -14.43 -17.87
C ALA A 122 -1.83 -13.78 -18.34
N ARG A 123 -2.72 -13.49 -17.40
CA ARG A 123 -4.09 -13.01 -17.69
C ARG A 123 -4.03 -11.57 -18.22
N ARG A 124 -3.79 -11.45 -19.53
CA ARG A 124 -3.63 -10.20 -20.26
C ARG A 124 -4.86 -9.32 -20.00
N ARG A 125 -4.71 -8.28 -19.16
CA ARG A 125 -5.74 -7.25 -18.94
C ARG A 125 -5.97 -6.52 -20.25
N THR A 126 -6.93 -7.00 -21.03
CA THR A 126 -7.39 -6.34 -22.24
C THR A 126 -8.15 -5.08 -21.84
N THR A 127 -7.49 -3.93 -21.95
CA THR A 127 -8.16 -2.63 -21.93
C THR A 127 -9.06 -2.55 -23.16
N ARG A 128 -10.34 -2.94 -22.99
CA ARG A 128 -11.34 -2.91 -24.06
C ARG A 128 -11.65 -1.45 -24.42
N ALA A 129 -10.86 -0.89 -25.32
CA ALA A 129 -11.10 0.41 -25.92
C ALA A 129 -12.50 0.40 -26.55
N LYS A 130 -13.41 1.22 -26.01
CA LYS A 130 -14.78 1.33 -26.49
C LYS A 130 -14.78 2.12 -27.78
N ALA A 131 -14.69 1.42 -28.91
CA ALA A 131 -14.86 2.01 -30.24
C ALA A 131 -16.24 2.70 -30.32
N THR A 132 -16.24 4.01 -30.49
CA THR A 132 -17.46 4.80 -30.71
C THR A 132 -17.82 4.77 -32.19
N THR A 133 -18.70 3.86 -32.58
CA THR A 133 -19.28 3.81 -33.93
C THR A 133 -19.99 5.12 -34.24
N GLY A 134 -19.60 5.78 -35.33
CA GLY A 134 -20.21 7.04 -35.75
C GLY A 134 -21.58 6.85 -36.42
N THR A 135 -22.39 7.90 -36.42
CA THR A 135 -23.54 8.08 -37.33
C THR A 135 -23.64 9.58 -37.66
N ARG A 136 -23.98 9.92 -38.90
CA ARG A 136 -23.86 11.28 -39.48
C ARG A 136 -25.23 11.93 -39.74
N ALA A 137 -25.26 13.26 -39.59
CA ALA A 137 -26.15 14.25 -40.23
C ALA A 137 -27.67 14.16 -39.90
N SER A 138 -28.48 15.23 -39.91
CA SER A 138 -28.32 16.67 -40.24
C SER A 138 -29.37 17.49 -39.45
N SER A 139 -29.54 18.83 -39.47
CA SER A 139 -28.95 19.96 -40.23
C SER A 139 -28.96 21.25 -39.34
N GLY A 140 -29.33 22.44 -39.85
CA GLY A 140 -30.09 23.42 -39.03
C GLY A 140 -29.65 24.89 -38.84
N THR A 141 -28.60 25.42 -39.51
CA THR A 141 -28.25 26.88 -39.63
C THR A 141 -27.95 27.74 -38.35
N PRO A 142 -27.20 28.89 -38.46
CA PRO A 142 -26.30 29.34 -37.37
C PRO A 142 -26.38 30.83 -36.92
N ARG A 143 -25.89 31.14 -35.70
CA ARG A 143 -25.22 32.42 -35.31
C ARG A 143 -24.49 32.30 -33.93
N PRO A 144 -23.64 33.24 -33.47
CA PRO A 144 -22.30 32.84 -33.02
C PRO A 144 -21.85 33.26 -31.60
N ALA A 145 -20.71 32.70 -31.21
CA ALA A 145 -19.72 33.21 -30.24
C ALA A 145 -20.10 33.32 -28.75
N LYS A 146 -19.50 32.43 -27.94
CA LYS A 146 -18.39 32.83 -27.04
C LYS A 146 -17.53 31.61 -26.68
N ALA A 147 -16.21 31.79 -26.68
CA ALA A 147 -15.28 30.75 -26.29
C ALA A 147 -15.28 30.60 -24.77
N ALA A 148 -15.67 29.42 -24.27
CA ALA A 148 -15.46 29.00 -22.89
C ALA A 148 -14.35 27.94 -22.87
N ARG A 149 -13.26 28.25 -22.18
CA ARG A 149 -12.14 27.34 -21.93
C ARG A 149 -12.63 26.20 -21.03
N PRO A 150 -12.60 24.92 -21.44
CA PRO A 150 -13.02 23.84 -20.56
C PRO A 150 -12.07 23.75 -19.36
N THR A 151 -12.64 23.79 -18.16
CA THR A 151 -11.93 23.49 -16.92
C THR A 151 -11.50 22.01 -16.91
N PRO A 152 -10.36 21.64 -16.33
CA PRO A 152 -9.99 20.24 -16.14
C PRO A 152 -11.12 19.48 -15.46
N ILE A 153 -11.45 18.31 -16.01
CA ILE A 153 -12.39 17.39 -15.38
C ILE A 153 -11.64 16.76 -14.20
N GLU A 154 -12.01 17.13 -12.98
CA GLU A 154 -11.50 16.50 -11.76
C GLU A 154 -11.79 14.98 -11.86
N GLU A 155 -10.73 14.19 -12.03
CA GLU A 155 -10.87 12.76 -12.30
C GLU A 155 -11.41 12.09 -11.03
N ARG A 156 -12.71 11.79 -11.06
CA ARG A 156 -13.49 11.35 -9.90
C ARG A 156 -12.90 10.04 -9.36
N ARG A 157 -12.01 10.16 -8.37
CA ARG A 157 -11.26 9.05 -7.77
C ARG A 157 -12.22 7.92 -7.44
N ARG A 158 -12.00 6.78 -8.08
CA ARG A 158 -12.89 5.62 -7.94
C ARG A 158 -12.77 5.10 -6.50
N PRO A 159 -13.89 4.74 -5.85
CA PRO A 159 -13.85 4.29 -4.47
C PRO A 159 -13.06 2.99 -4.38
N VAL A 160 -12.33 2.83 -3.27
CA VAL A 160 -11.46 1.67 -3.03
C VAL A 160 -12.08 0.84 -1.89
N CYS A 161 -12.04 -0.49 -2.02
CA CYS A 161 -12.55 -1.39 -0.98
C CYS A 161 -11.72 -1.23 0.30
N PRO A 162 -12.33 -0.99 1.49
CA PRO A 162 -11.57 -0.82 2.74
C PRO A 162 -10.94 -2.11 3.28
N THR A 163 -11.27 -3.28 2.69
CA THR A 163 -10.77 -4.59 3.11
C THR A 163 -9.70 -5.11 2.14
N CYS A 164 -10.01 -5.14 0.84
CA CYS A 164 -9.10 -5.65 -0.19
C CYS A 164 -8.24 -4.57 -0.85
N PHE A 165 -8.51 -3.29 -0.63
CA PHE A 165 -7.82 -2.13 -1.22
C PHE A 165 -7.74 -2.12 -2.76
N VAL A 166 -8.62 -2.91 -3.40
CA VAL A 166 -8.87 -2.87 -4.85
C VAL A 166 -9.85 -1.74 -5.19
N GLU A 167 -9.69 -1.18 -6.40
CA GLU A 167 -10.64 -0.24 -6.98
C GLU A 167 -12.00 -0.93 -7.16
N LEU A 168 -13.05 -0.40 -6.55
CA LEU A 168 -14.38 -0.98 -6.61
C LEU A 168 -14.97 -0.84 -8.03
N PRO A 169 -15.63 -1.88 -8.56
CA PRO A 169 -16.46 -1.75 -9.75
C PRO A 169 -17.59 -0.74 -9.52
N ALA A 170 -18.23 -0.28 -10.60
CA ALA A 170 -19.31 0.71 -10.53
C ALA A 170 -20.54 0.27 -9.70
N THR A 171 -20.62 -1.02 -9.34
CA THR A 171 -21.62 -1.59 -8.41
C THR A 171 -21.33 -1.30 -6.93
N GLY A 172 -20.10 -0.88 -6.57
CA GLY A 172 -19.70 -0.56 -5.20
C GLY A 172 -19.48 -1.77 -4.29
N ILE A 173 -19.53 -3.00 -4.83
CA ILE A 173 -19.32 -4.26 -4.10
C ILE A 173 -17.98 -4.86 -4.55
N CYS A 174 -17.21 -5.41 -3.62
CA CYS A 174 -15.92 -6.05 -3.91
C CYS A 174 -16.11 -7.55 -4.14
N ASP A 175 -15.75 -8.04 -5.33
CA ASP A 175 -15.90 -9.46 -5.71
C ASP A 175 -14.99 -10.39 -4.86
N ASP A 176 -13.83 -9.89 -4.40
CA ASP A 176 -12.88 -10.62 -3.54
C ASP A 176 -13.27 -10.66 -2.04
N CYS A 177 -14.38 -10.03 -1.63
CA CYS A 177 -14.87 -10.02 -0.23
C CYS A 177 -15.95 -11.09 0.03
N SER A 178 -15.95 -12.19 -0.73
CA SER A 178 -16.93 -13.29 -0.60
C SER A 178 -16.48 -14.42 0.34
#